data_AF-A0A3B9PIW6-F1
#
_entry.id   AF-A0A3B9PIW6-F1
#
_cell.length_a   1.000
_cell.length_b   1.000
_cell.length_c   1.000
_cell.angle_alpha   90.00
_cell.angle_beta   90.00
_cell.angle_gamma   90.00
#
_symmetry.space_group_name_H-M   'P 1'
#
loop_
_entity.id
_entity.type
_entity.pdbx_description
1 polymer ?
#
loop_
_entity_poly.entity_id
_entity_poly.type
_entity_poly.pdbx_seq_one_letter_code
_entity_poly.pdbx_strand_id
1 'polypeptide(L)'
;MWLERLQGDDDEWVHGALTLTPGAAASDWDPEIRNTLNRVAETLALIDQATLAKRVVFGPATGVTVTYQCMVPAAAEAGLQNCWSALENLGRQKVNVRVPASPAEFDSMLASSPPLQALIDSPRYRSGDTWITCPLRAAAAWANVAATGVRSADQDDGAHGYQVNLYGFRPTPAQLREIILNGDRQERLPALPGRLLPQQHALVDRARVGRWLSEEFLLAGSEAAAAALRNSVETLFRRCYPGFDPGPEVIFSRDRCTDNLTLACSFDDTSAADPSYVAEHAVDHEACLELLALDDDLPSLRLTRPMETGRPYAFISYAHADAARMLALRQVFDGSGIETWYDASIDGGDDWNAVLEAQIRNCSLFVLVLSPAAAASRIVRREIRFADALEKPLLCLRLGEPALTDGLAMLLLPLQWIDVDRPDSAERIVAAARKLLQRRGA
;
A
#
# COMPACT_ATOMS: atom_id res chain seq x y z
N MET A 1 -14.99 25.75 -1.74
CA MET A 1 -13.60 25.30 -1.53
C MET A 1 -12.61 26.46 -1.69
N TRP A 2 -11.60 26.53 -0.83
CA TRP A 2 -10.41 27.37 -0.97
C TRP A 2 -9.33 26.65 -1.79
N LEU A 3 -8.69 27.38 -2.70
CA LEU A 3 -7.50 26.95 -3.45
C LEU A 3 -6.43 28.02 -3.23
N GLU A 4 -5.23 27.60 -2.86
CA GLU A 4 -4.12 28.51 -2.63
C GLU A 4 -3.44 28.83 -3.95
N ARG A 5 -3.15 30.11 -4.23
CA ARG A 5 -2.39 30.53 -5.41
C ARG A 5 -0.95 30.80 -4.99
N LEU A 6 -0.02 30.19 -5.70
CA LEU A 6 1.40 30.28 -5.42
C LEU A 6 2.11 30.91 -6.63
N GLN A 7 2.99 31.86 -6.37
CA GLN A 7 3.82 32.48 -7.39
C GLN A 7 5.18 31.76 -7.43
N GLY A 8 5.49 31.09 -8.53
CA GLY A 8 6.84 30.61 -8.84
C GLY A 8 7.66 31.69 -9.56
N ASP A 9 8.90 31.34 -9.91
CA ASP A 9 9.84 32.26 -10.56
C ASP A 9 9.32 32.75 -11.93
N ASP A 10 8.77 31.84 -12.74
CA ASP A 10 8.21 32.14 -14.08
C ASP A 10 6.73 31.73 -14.26
N ASP A 11 6.17 30.96 -13.32
CA ASP A 11 4.84 30.35 -13.45
C ASP A 11 3.96 30.58 -12.22
N GLU A 12 2.65 30.70 -12.43
CA GLU A 12 1.64 30.73 -11.37
C GLU A 12 1.04 29.33 -11.18
N TRP A 13 0.90 28.91 -9.93
CA TRP A 13 0.44 27.58 -9.53
C TRP A 13 -0.79 27.67 -8.65
N VAL A 14 -1.62 26.63 -8.71
CA VAL A 14 -2.80 26.47 -7.86
C VAL A 14 -2.68 25.20 -7.06
N HIS A 15 -2.83 25.31 -5.75
CA HIS A 15 -2.72 24.22 -4.78
C HIS A 15 -4.10 23.92 -4.16
N GLY A 16 -4.57 22.70 -4.35
CA GLY A 16 -5.75 22.15 -3.69
C GLY A 16 -5.39 21.03 -2.72
N ALA A 17 -6.14 20.95 -1.62
CA ALA A 17 -6.00 19.89 -0.63
C ALA A 17 -7.36 19.39 -0.15
N LEU A 18 -7.40 18.16 0.35
CA LEU A 18 -8.54 17.62 1.08
C LEU A 18 -8.05 16.61 2.12
N THR A 19 -8.82 16.44 3.18
CA THR A 19 -8.61 15.38 4.16
C THR A 19 -9.78 14.43 4.22
N LEU A 20 -9.44 13.17 4.47
CA LEU A 20 -10.37 12.11 4.81
C LEU A 20 -10.02 11.60 6.20
N THR A 21 -11.02 11.49 7.05
CA THR A 21 -10.91 10.85 8.36
C THR A 21 -11.80 9.62 8.36
N PRO A 22 -11.36 8.50 7.76
CA PRO A 22 -12.12 7.25 7.79
C PRO A 22 -12.41 6.88 9.26
N GLY A 23 -13.58 6.30 9.49
CA GLY A 23 -13.93 5.80 10.82
C GLY A 23 -13.10 4.58 11.20
N ALA A 24 -13.34 4.05 12.40
CA ALA A 24 -12.55 2.96 12.97
C ALA A 24 -12.76 1.59 12.26
N ALA A 25 -13.77 1.47 11.39
CA ALA A 25 -14.03 0.25 10.64
C ALA A 25 -13.73 0.45 9.15
N ALA A 26 -13.16 -0.55 8.48
CA ALA A 26 -12.95 -0.50 7.02
C ALA A 26 -14.28 -0.38 6.24
N SER A 27 -15.43 -0.74 6.85
CA SER A 27 -16.77 -0.48 6.31
C SER A 27 -17.12 1.02 6.24
N ASP A 28 -16.36 1.88 6.91
CA ASP A 28 -16.54 3.33 6.90
C ASP A 28 -15.95 3.97 5.62
N TRP A 29 -15.22 3.18 4.81
CA TRP A 29 -14.85 3.55 3.45
C TRP A 29 -16.04 3.38 2.50
N ASP A 30 -16.65 4.51 2.12
CA ASP A 30 -17.74 4.52 1.16
C ASP A 30 -17.23 4.21 -0.26
N PRO A 31 -17.77 3.18 -0.95
CA PRO A 31 -17.43 2.90 -2.34
C PRO A 31 -17.60 4.11 -3.27
N GLU A 32 -18.52 5.01 -2.98
CA GLU A 32 -18.74 6.25 -3.73
C GLU A 32 -17.57 7.23 -3.58
N ILE A 33 -17.04 7.38 -2.35
CA ILE A 33 -15.83 8.18 -2.09
C ILE A 33 -14.66 7.59 -2.87
N ARG A 34 -14.51 6.27 -2.84
CA ARG A 34 -13.44 5.57 -3.54
C ARG A 34 -13.49 5.76 -5.04
N ASN A 35 -14.63 5.47 -5.65
CA ASN A 35 -14.81 5.64 -7.07
C ASN A 35 -14.60 7.10 -7.50
N THR A 36 -14.99 8.06 -6.66
CA THR A 36 -14.81 9.48 -6.97
C THR A 36 -13.34 9.90 -6.86
N LEU A 37 -12.62 9.49 -5.82
CA LEU A 37 -11.19 9.77 -5.72
C LEU A 37 -10.38 9.13 -6.84
N ASN A 38 -10.68 7.88 -7.21
CA ASN A 38 -10.00 7.23 -8.33
C ASN A 38 -10.20 8.00 -9.63
N ARG A 39 -11.45 8.42 -9.94
CA ARG A 39 -11.72 9.26 -11.12
C ARG A 39 -11.00 10.60 -11.08
N VAL A 40 -10.91 11.21 -9.90
CA VAL A 40 -10.17 12.46 -9.70
C VAL A 40 -8.67 12.25 -9.93
N ALA A 41 -8.09 11.21 -9.33
CA ALA A 41 -6.68 10.84 -9.52
C ALA A 41 -6.38 10.55 -11.00
N GLU A 42 -7.25 9.79 -11.69
CA GLU A 42 -7.16 9.53 -13.13
C GLU A 42 -7.17 10.84 -13.93
N THR A 43 -8.06 11.77 -13.61
CA THR A 43 -8.20 13.04 -14.34
C THR A 43 -6.98 13.94 -14.11
N LEU A 44 -6.54 14.08 -12.86
CA LEU A 44 -5.38 14.89 -12.55
C LEU A 44 -4.09 14.30 -13.09
N ALA A 45 -4.01 12.97 -13.15
CA ALA A 45 -2.85 12.29 -13.74
C ALA A 45 -2.71 12.52 -15.25
N LEU A 46 -3.70 13.15 -15.90
CA LEU A 46 -3.64 13.59 -17.30
C LEU A 46 -3.25 15.06 -17.45
N ILE A 47 -3.24 15.84 -16.37
CA ILE A 47 -2.83 17.25 -16.39
C ILE A 47 -1.30 17.29 -16.48
N ASP A 48 -0.78 17.98 -17.50
CA ASP A 48 0.66 18.13 -17.67
C ASP A 48 1.24 18.98 -16.53
N GLN A 49 2.41 18.56 -16.01
CA GLN A 49 3.09 19.19 -14.87
C GLN A 49 2.29 19.20 -13.56
N ALA A 50 1.23 18.41 -13.42
CA ALA A 50 0.61 18.24 -12.12
C ALA A 50 1.57 17.57 -11.14
N THR A 51 1.45 17.94 -9.87
CA THR A 51 2.05 17.22 -8.75
C THR A 51 0.95 16.70 -7.86
N LEU A 52 1.06 15.44 -7.43
CA LEU A 52 0.09 14.75 -6.61
C LEU A 52 0.78 14.25 -5.35
N ALA A 53 0.12 14.39 -4.21
CA ALA A 53 0.60 13.80 -2.98
C ALA A 53 -0.53 13.15 -2.19
N LYS A 54 -0.19 12.07 -1.52
CA LYS A 54 -1.03 11.40 -0.54
C LYS A 54 -0.23 11.22 0.73
N ARG A 55 -0.76 11.74 1.82
CA ARG A 55 -0.21 11.61 3.16
C ARG A 55 -1.17 10.83 4.02
N VAL A 56 -0.67 9.82 4.72
CA VAL A 56 -1.44 9.03 5.67
C VAL A 56 -0.81 9.22 7.04
N VAL A 57 -1.59 9.71 8.00
CA VAL A 57 -1.16 9.94 9.39
C VAL A 57 -2.06 9.16 10.33
N PHE A 58 -1.42 8.46 11.25
CA PHE A 58 -2.05 7.73 12.34
C PHE A 58 -1.78 8.51 13.62
N GLY A 59 -2.82 9.16 14.13
CA GLY A 59 -2.79 9.88 15.40
C GLY A 59 -3.53 9.10 16.47
N PRO A 60 -2.99 8.93 17.69
CA PRO A 60 -3.68 8.21 18.76
C PRO A 60 -5.03 8.84 19.14
N ALA A 61 -5.15 10.17 19.04
CA ALA A 61 -6.40 10.88 19.33
C ALA A 61 -7.32 11.06 18.11
N THR A 62 -6.76 11.12 16.90
CA THR A 62 -7.49 11.47 15.66
C THR A 62 -7.78 10.27 14.78
N GLY A 63 -7.23 9.10 15.08
CA GLY A 63 -7.30 7.92 14.23
C GLY A 63 -6.48 8.12 12.95
N VAL A 64 -6.96 7.52 11.86
CA VAL A 64 -6.33 7.64 10.54
C VAL A 64 -6.82 8.91 9.86
N THR A 65 -5.90 9.74 9.40
CA THR A 65 -6.16 10.90 8.55
C THR A 65 -5.40 10.72 7.23
N VAL A 66 -6.13 10.73 6.12
CA VAL A 66 -5.56 10.70 4.77
C VAL A 66 -5.70 12.10 4.17
N THR A 67 -4.59 12.73 3.82
CA THR A 67 -4.57 14.03 3.14
C THR A 67 -4.17 13.82 1.69
N TYR A 68 -4.98 14.30 0.76
CA TYR A 68 -4.59 14.41 -0.64
C TYR A 68 -4.28 15.86 -0.96
N GLN A 69 -3.20 16.06 -1.70
CA GLN A 69 -2.78 17.37 -2.19
C GLN A 69 -2.53 17.29 -3.68
N CYS A 70 -2.87 18.35 -4.40
CA CYS A 70 -2.58 18.49 -5.80
C CYS A 70 -2.14 19.92 -6.10
N MET A 71 -1.06 20.06 -6.85
CA MET A 71 -0.65 21.31 -7.46
C MET A 71 -0.68 21.20 -8.97
N VAL A 72 -1.25 22.22 -9.61
CA VAL A 72 -1.33 22.33 -11.07
C VAL A 72 -0.94 23.75 -11.51
N PRO A 73 -0.46 23.93 -12.75
CA PRO A 73 -0.31 25.27 -13.31
C PRO A 73 -1.64 26.02 -13.30
N ALA A 74 -1.62 27.36 -13.13
CA ALA A 74 -2.83 28.18 -13.10
C ALA A 74 -3.70 28.03 -14.36
N ALA A 75 -3.09 27.72 -15.51
CA ALA A 75 -3.81 27.41 -16.74
C ALA A 75 -4.74 26.17 -16.63
N ALA A 76 -4.44 25.24 -15.73
CA ALA A 76 -5.21 24.03 -15.46
C ALA A 76 -6.17 24.16 -14.26
N GLU A 77 -6.31 25.36 -13.68
CA GLU A 77 -7.15 25.62 -12.50
C GLU A 77 -8.60 25.14 -12.68
N ALA A 78 -9.20 25.41 -13.84
CA ALA A 78 -10.57 24.98 -14.13
C ALA A 78 -10.72 23.44 -14.08
N GLY A 79 -9.69 22.70 -14.51
CA GLY A 79 -9.66 21.24 -14.42
C GLY A 79 -9.61 20.76 -12.97
N LEU A 80 -8.76 21.38 -12.15
CA LEU A 80 -8.67 21.08 -10.72
C LEU A 80 -9.99 21.41 -9.99
N GLN A 81 -10.58 22.58 -10.25
CA GLN A 81 -11.86 22.99 -9.67
C GLN A 81 -12.98 21.99 -10.00
N ASN A 82 -13.05 21.52 -11.25
CA ASN A 82 -14.02 20.51 -11.67
C ASN A 82 -13.84 19.19 -10.91
N CYS A 83 -12.58 18.73 -10.78
CA CYS A 83 -12.27 17.51 -10.05
C CYS A 83 -12.65 17.62 -8.56
N TRP A 84 -12.32 18.74 -7.92
CA TRP A 84 -12.54 18.92 -6.48
C TRP A 84 -14.01 19.22 -6.16
N SER A 85 -14.77 19.80 -7.08
CA SER A 85 -16.21 20.05 -6.88
C SER A 85 -16.98 18.76 -6.56
N ALA A 86 -16.60 17.63 -7.19
CA ALA A 86 -17.19 16.33 -6.89
C ALA A 86 -16.90 15.88 -5.44
N LEU A 87 -15.66 16.08 -4.98
CA LEU A 87 -15.22 15.73 -3.63
C LEU A 87 -15.76 16.70 -2.57
N GLU A 88 -15.91 17.98 -2.90
CA GLU A 88 -16.55 18.98 -2.03
C GLU A 88 -18.02 18.63 -1.80
N ASN A 89 -18.75 18.22 -2.86
CA ASN A 89 -20.12 17.76 -2.72
C ASN A 89 -20.21 16.51 -1.84
N LEU A 90 -19.29 15.55 -2.01
CA LEU A 90 -19.19 14.41 -1.12
C LEU A 90 -18.89 14.81 0.32
N GLY A 91 -17.97 15.75 0.58
CA GLY A 91 -17.68 16.22 1.93
C GLY A 91 -18.82 16.96 2.61
N ARG A 92 -19.67 17.65 1.84
CA ARG A 92 -20.92 18.20 2.39
C ARG A 92 -21.92 17.12 2.80
N GLN A 93 -21.89 15.97 2.12
CA GLN A 93 -22.79 14.84 2.40
C GLN A 93 -22.22 13.86 3.44
N LYS A 94 -20.89 13.73 3.51
CA LYS A 94 -20.16 12.73 4.27
C LYS A 94 -19.18 13.44 5.20
N VAL A 95 -19.45 13.34 6.50
CA VAL A 95 -18.72 14.06 7.57
C VAL A 95 -17.22 13.70 7.64
N ASN A 96 -16.82 12.59 7.04
CA ASN A 96 -15.45 12.10 6.98
C ASN A 96 -14.61 12.68 5.84
N VAL A 97 -15.17 13.53 4.96
CA VAL A 97 -14.40 14.23 3.92
C VAL A 97 -14.43 15.73 4.21
N ARG A 98 -13.26 16.35 4.27
CA ARG A 98 -13.11 17.79 4.50
C ARG A 98 -12.32 18.44 3.38
N VAL A 99 -12.89 19.50 2.85
CA VAL A 99 -12.26 20.38 1.86
C VAL A 99 -12.16 21.75 2.53
N PRO A 100 -10.99 22.43 2.49
CA PRO A 100 -10.82 23.70 3.19
C PRO A 100 -11.72 24.77 2.58
N ALA A 101 -12.35 25.59 3.43
CA ALA A 101 -13.21 26.69 3.03
C ALA A 101 -12.54 28.07 3.16
N SER A 102 -11.39 28.13 3.83
CA SER A 102 -10.64 29.36 4.09
C SER A 102 -9.12 29.10 4.08
N PRO A 103 -8.28 30.14 3.93
CA PRO A 103 -6.83 29.99 4.03
C PRO A 103 -6.39 29.36 5.36
N ALA A 104 -7.02 29.77 6.47
CA ALA A 104 -6.68 29.24 7.79
C ALA A 104 -6.96 27.73 7.93
N GLU A 105 -8.05 27.25 7.32
CA GLU A 105 -8.35 25.81 7.27
C GLU A 105 -7.38 25.05 6.36
N PHE A 106 -6.98 25.67 5.25
CA PHE A 106 -6.00 25.13 4.33
C PHE A 106 -4.62 24.98 5.00
N ASP A 107 -4.13 26.04 5.64
CA ASP A 107 -2.87 26.04 6.38
C ASP A 107 -2.88 25.01 7.53
N SER A 108 -3.98 24.97 8.30
CA SER A 108 -4.14 23.98 9.37
C SER A 108 -4.16 22.54 8.85
N MET A 109 -4.69 22.31 7.66
CA MET A 109 -4.71 21.00 7.02
C MET A 109 -3.30 20.57 6.59
N LEU A 110 -2.51 21.48 6.03
CA LEU A 110 -1.13 21.18 5.63
C LEU A 110 -0.22 20.97 6.84
N ALA A 111 -0.38 21.82 7.86
CA ALA A 111 0.38 21.78 9.12
C ALA A 111 0.06 20.56 10.01
N SER A 112 -0.93 19.74 9.66
CA SER A 112 -1.29 18.54 10.43
C SER A 112 -0.30 17.37 10.25
N SER A 113 0.84 17.60 9.60
CA SER A 113 1.89 16.61 9.39
C SER A 113 2.72 16.38 10.66
N PRO A 114 3.18 15.15 10.92
CA PRO A 114 4.22 14.94 11.89
C PRO A 114 5.51 15.72 11.52
N PRO A 115 6.18 16.36 12.51
CA PRO A 115 7.28 17.30 12.26
C PRO A 115 8.60 16.64 11.88
N LEU A 116 8.79 15.35 12.13
CA LEU A 116 10.00 14.63 11.71
C LEU A 116 9.70 13.86 10.45
N GLN A 117 10.50 14.09 9.40
CA GLN A 117 10.30 13.52 8.09
C GLN A 117 11.61 12.93 7.56
N ALA A 118 11.53 11.76 6.93
CA ALA A 118 12.68 11.09 6.32
C ALA A 118 12.32 10.59 4.93
N LEU A 119 13.09 10.97 3.91
CA LEU A 119 13.00 10.37 2.57
C LEU A 119 13.53 8.94 2.64
N ILE A 120 12.84 8.00 1.99
CA ILE A 120 13.40 6.68 1.73
C ILE A 120 14.20 6.77 0.43
N ASP A 121 15.52 6.84 0.56
CA ASP A 121 16.45 6.81 -0.56
C ASP A 121 17.36 5.58 -0.44
N SER A 122 17.36 4.74 -1.47
CA SER A 122 18.21 3.55 -1.47
C SER A 122 19.61 3.91 -1.95
N PRO A 123 20.67 3.25 -1.43
CA PRO A 123 22.02 3.52 -1.90
C PRO A 123 22.16 3.10 -3.36
N ARG A 124 22.92 3.89 -4.12
CA ARG A 124 23.21 3.59 -5.53
C ARG A 124 24.30 2.52 -5.62
N TYR A 125 23.91 1.25 -5.60
CA TYR A 125 24.86 0.14 -5.74
C TYR A 125 25.44 0.07 -7.15
N ARG A 126 26.72 -0.32 -7.25
CA ARG A 126 27.42 -0.44 -8.53
C ARG A 126 28.31 -1.68 -8.59
N SER A 127 28.40 -2.27 -9.76
CA SER A 127 29.38 -3.28 -10.15
C SER A 127 30.05 -2.83 -11.45
N GLY A 128 31.26 -2.29 -11.33
CA GLY A 128 31.89 -1.52 -12.42
C GLY A 128 31.02 -0.33 -12.82
N ASP A 129 30.73 -0.21 -14.12
CA ASP A 129 29.86 0.85 -14.66
C ASP A 129 28.37 0.51 -14.61
N THR A 130 27.99 -0.64 -14.04
CA THR A 130 26.60 -1.09 -13.98
C THR A 130 26.02 -0.72 -12.62
N TRP A 131 24.97 0.09 -12.60
CA TRP A 131 24.24 0.36 -11.36
C TRP A 131 23.17 -0.70 -11.12
N ILE A 132 22.87 -0.95 -9.85
CA ILE A 132 21.84 -1.89 -9.39
C ILE A 132 20.99 -1.14 -8.37
N THR A 133 19.67 -1.12 -8.58
CA THR A 133 18.75 -0.47 -7.67
C THR A 133 18.13 -1.48 -6.72
N CYS A 134 17.78 -1.07 -5.51
CA CYS A 134 17.06 -1.92 -4.55
C CYS A 134 15.83 -1.14 -4.08
N PRO A 135 14.84 -0.89 -4.96
CA PRO A 135 13.77 0.04 -4.67
C PRO A 135 12.98 -0.41 -3.45
N LEU A 136 12.96 0.42 -2.41
CA LEU A 136 12.15 0.21 -1.22
C LEU A 136 11.03 1.25 -1.20
N ARG A 137 9.78 0.80 -1.02
CA ARG A 137 8.61 1.68 -0.99
C ARG A 137 8.26 2.01 0.45
N ALA A 138 7.96 3.27 0.75
CA ALA A 138 7.52 3.67 2.09
C ALA A 138 6.17 3.08 2.43
N ALA A 139 5.25 2.91 1.48
CA ALA A 139 3.98 2.23 1.76
C ALA A 139 4.20 0.77 2.24
N ALA A 140 5.16 0.06 1.63
CA ALA A 140 5.53 -1.31 2.04
C ALA A 140 6.30 -1.34 3.38
N ALA A 141 7.19 -0.37 3.59
CA ALA A 141 7.90 -0.20 4.86
C ALA A 141 6.97 0.30 5.99
N TRP A 142 5.94 1.08 5.65
CA TRP A 142 4.95 1.57 6.59
C TRP A 142 4.08 0.45 7.08
N ALA A 143 3.58 -0.41 6.17
CA ALA A 143 2.90 -1.63 6.55
C ALA A 143 3.75 -2.26 7.66
N ASN A 144 5.05 -2.56 7.39
CA ASN A 144 6.07 -3.07 8.33
C ASN A 144 6.15 -2.42 9.69
N VAL A 145 6.17 -1.10 9.72
CA VAL A 145 6.27 -0.39 10.97
C VAL A 145 4.97 -0.45 11.76
N ALA A 146 3.83 -0.39 11.06
CA ALA A 146 2.49 -0.42 11.62
C ALA A 146 2.12 -1.77 12.23
N ALA A 147 2.93 -2.82 12.09
CA ALA A 147 2.65 -4.03 12.86
C ALA A 147 3.83 -4.74 13.53
N THR A 148 5.07 -4.45 13.16
CA THR A 148 6.18 -4.71 14.10
C THR A 148 6.01 -3.93 15.41
N GLY A 149 5.22 -2.86 15.38
CA GLY A 149 4.88 -2.04 16.51
C GLY A 149 6.08 -1.20 16.92
N VAL A 150 5.88 0.10 17.02
CA VAL A 150 6.79 0.97 17.75
C VAL A 150 6.79 0.49 19.21
N ARG A 151 7.61 -0.52 19.53
CA ARG A 151 7.94 -0.92 20.89
C ARG A 151 8.91 0.12 21.43
N SER A 152 8.38 1.26 21.83
CA SER A 152 8.99 1.99 22.91
C SER A 152 8.53 1.34 24.21
N ALA A 153 9.49 1.03 25.10
CA ALA A 153 9.20 0.53 26.45
C ALA A 153 8.47 1.57 27.32
N ASP A 154 8.28 2.79 26.81
CA ASP A 154 7.45 3.85 27.36
C ASP A 154 6.36 4.25 26.36
N GLN A 155 5.17 4.55 26.87
CA GLN A 155 3.95 4.97 26.18
C GLN A 155 4.13 6.24 25.32
N ASP A 156 4.90 6.18 24.23
CA ASP A 156 5.05 7.32 23.34
C ASP A 156 3.98 7.28 22.23
N ASP A 157 2.88 7.99 22.49
CA ASP A 157 1.69 8.20 21.65
C ASP A 157 1.96 9.19 20.47
N GLY A 158 3.14 9.13 19.86
CA GLY A 158 3.49 10.01 18.75
C GLY A 158 2.69 9.70 17.48
N ALA A 159 2.13 10.72 16.82
CA ALA A 159 1.54 10.56 15.49
C ALA A 159 2.61 10.07 14.50
N HIS A 160 2.29 9.12 13.63
CA HIS A 160 3.25 8.56 12.68
C HIS A 160 2.55 8.26 11.36
N GLY A 161 3.30 8.15 10.27
CA GLY A 161 2.70 8.00 8.96
C GLY A 161 3.70 7.86 7.82
N TYR A 162 3.17 7.99 6.61
CA TYR A 162 3.97 8.12 5.40
C TYR A 162 3.34 9.13 4.45
N GLN A 163 4.14 9.62 3.52
CA GLN A 163 3.70 10.47 2.43
C GLN A 163 4.33 10.00 1.13
N VAL A 164 3.53 9.94 0.07
CA VAL A 164 4.00 9.71 -1.30
C VAL A 164 3.79 11.01 -2.06
N ASN A 165 4.87 11.48 -2.70
CA ASN A 165 4.85 12.60 -3.64
C ASN A 165 5.08 12.06 -5.04
N LEU A 166 4.30 12.55 -6.00
CA LEU A 166 4.36 12.22 -7.41
C LEU A 166 4.53 13.50 -8.21
N TYR A 167 5.65 13.61 -8.90
CA TYR A 167 5.99 14.76 -9.74
C TYR A 167 5.87 14.38 -11.20
N GLY A 168 5.16 15.17 -12.00
CA GLY A 168 5.10 14.96 -13.45
C GLY A 168 6.51 14.99 -14.06
N PHE A 169 6.94 13.87 -14.64
CA PHE A 169 8.28 13.73 -15.17
C PHE A 169 8.32 12.84 -16.41
N ARG A 170 9.17 13.18 -17.37
CA ARG A 170 9.44 12.35 -18.55
C ARG A 170 10.94 12.20 -18.73
N PRO A 171 11.49 10.97 -18.70
CA PRO A 171 12.91 10.77 -18.97
C PRO A 171 13.30 11.33 -20.32
N THR A 172 14.42 12.04 -20.39
CA THR A 172 14.99 12.48 -21.67
C THR A 172 15.42 11.25 -22.50
N PRO A 173 15.50 11.36 -23.85
CA PRO A 173 15.97 10.26 -24.68
C PRO A 173 17.37 9.74 -24.28
N ALA A 174 18.25 10.63 -23.79
CA ALA A 174 19.58 10.26 -23.32
C ALA A 174 19.52 9.44 -22.03
N GLN A 175 18.71 9.85 -21.05
CA GLN A 175 18.49 9.11 -19.81
C GLN A 175 17.88 7.74 -20.09
N LEU A 176 16.82 7.69 -20.89
CA LEU A 176 16.16 6.43 -21.22
C LEU A 176 17.13 5.47 -21.92
N ARG A 177 17.98 5.97 -22.83
CA ARG A 177 19.02 5.17 -23.47
C ARG A 177 20.00 4.59 -22.46
N GLU A 178 20.48 5.38 -21.50
CA GLU A 178 21.38 4.89 -20.46
C GLU A 178 20.71 3.86 -19.53
N ILE A 179 19.42 4.04 -19.20
CA ILE A 179 18.65 3.08 -18.42
C ILE A 179 18.57 1.72 -19.12
N ILE A 180 18.26 1.73 -20.42
CA ILE A 180 18.18 0.51 -21.24
C ILE A 180 19.57 -0.16 -21.32
N LEU A 181 20.61 0.62 -21.63
CA LEU A 181 21.98 0.10 -21.70
C LEU A 181 22.48 -0.44 -20.36
N ASN A 182 22.00 0.10 -19.23
CA ASN A 182 22.30 -0.45 -17.91
C ASN A 182 21.60 -1.80 -17.70
N GLY A 183 20.34 -1.95 -18.11
CA GLY A 183 19.64 -3.24 -18.12
C GLY A 183 20.41 -4.32 -18.89
N ASP A 184 20.87 -4.00 -20.10
CA ASP A 184 21.69 -4.92 -20.91
C ASP A 184 23.02 -5.31 -20.22
N ARG A 185 23.59 -4.40 -19.41
CA ARG A 185 24.79 -4.66 -18.61
C ARG A 185 24.48 -5.58 -17.42
N GLN A 186 23.32 -5.40 -16.77
CA GLN A 186 22.90 -6.23 -15.63
C GLN A 186 22.70 -7.69 -16.01
N GLU A 187 22.17 -7.98 -17.21
CA GLU A 187 22.05 -9.35 -17.73
C GLU A 187 23.40 -10.08 -17.87
N ARG A 188 24.50 -9.33 -17.99
CA ARG A 188 25.86 -9.85 -18.14
C ARG A 188 26.60 -9.96 -16.80
N LEU A 189 26.00 -9.51 -15.70
CA LEU A 189 26.60 -9.62 -14.38
C LEU A 189 26.59 -11.07 -13.89
N PRO A 190 27.64 -11.51 -13.15
CA PRO A 190 27.62 -12.80 -12.49
C PRO A 190 26.46 -12.87 -11.48
N ALA A 191 25.63 -13.91 -11.58
CA ALA A 191 24.53 -14.30 -10.69
C ALA A 191 24.01 -13.20 -9.74
N LEU A 192 23.25 -12.24 -10.28
CA LEU A 192 22.34 -11.44 -9.44
C LEU A 192 21.35 -12.38 -8.73
N PRO A 193 20.90 -12.07 -7.50
CA PRO A 193 19.86 -12.85 -6.85
C PRO A 193 18.64 -13.01 -7.76
N GLY A 194 18.05 -14.20 -7.83
CA GLY A 194 17.02 -14.53 -8.82
C GLY A 194 15.78 -13.62 -8.83
N ARG A 195 15.50 -12.93 -7.71
CA ARG A 195 14.42 -11.94 -7.60
C ARG A 195 14.78 -10.54 -8.10
N LEU A 196 16.08 -10.20 -8.10
CA LEU A 196 16.53 -8.83 -8.35
C LEU A 196 16.56 -8.50 -9.84
N LEU A 197 16.97 -9.42 -10.70
CA LEU A 197 17.02 -9.19 -12.16
C LEU A 197 15.62 -8.89 -12.75
N PRO A 198 14.56 -9.67 -12.44
CA PRO A 198 13.20 -9.30 -12.85
C PRO A 198 12.73 -7.94 -12.32
N GLN A 199 13.11 -7.58 -11.08
CA GLN A 199 12.81 -6.25 -10.51
C GLN A 199 13.53 -5.13 -11.29
N GLN A 200 14.78 -5.35 -11.70
CA GLN A 200 15.49 -4.38 -12.53
C GLN A 200 14.81 -4.21 -13.90
N HIS A 201 14.38 -5.31 -14.54
CA HIS A 201 13.67 -5.24 -15.82
C HIS A 201 12.36 -4.46 -15.68
N ALA A 202 11.60 -4.71 -14.61
CA ALA A 202 10.37 -3.97 -14.33
C ALA A 202 10.62 -2.46 -14.15
N LEU A 203 11.76 -2.05 -13.58
CA LEU A 203 12.14 -0.64 -13.48
C LEU A 203 12.44 -0.02 -14.85
N VAL A 204 13.17 -0.74 -15.71
CA VAL A 204 13.43 -0.29 -17.09
C VAL A 204 12.13 -0.12 -17.86
N ASP A 205 11.22 -1.10 -17.77
CA ASP A 205 9.93 -1.05 -18.44
C ASP A 205 9.05 0.08 -17.93
N ARG A 206 8.99 0.28 -16.60
CA ARG A 206 8.32 1.44 -16.00
C ARG A 206 8.91 2.76 -16.49
N ALA A 207 10.22 2.90 -16.55
CA ALA A 207 10.86 4.13 -17.04
C ALA A 207 10.52 4.45 -18.51
N ARG A 208 10.26 3.44 -19.36
CA ARG A 208 9.86 3.66 -20.77
C ARG A 208 8.51 4.36 -20.92
N VAL A 209 7.57 4.02 -20.04
CA VAL A 209 6.21 4.56 -20.03
C VAL A 209 5.94 5.51 -18.86
N GLY A 210 6.99 5.80 -18.09
CA GLY A 210 6.96 6.59 -16.87
C GLY A 210 6.49 8.01 -17.15
N ARG A 211 5.53 8.45 -16.33
CA ARG A 211 4.98 9.81 -16.38
C ARG A 211 5.24 10.59 -15.10
N TRP A 212 5.73 9.89 -14.08
CA TRP A 212 5.87 10.42 -12.74
C TRP A 212 7.20 9.96 -12.16
N LEU A 213 7.81 10.81 -11.35
CA LEU A 213 8.78 10.38 -10.35
C LEU A 213 8.08 10.34 -9.00
N SER A 214 8.31 9.25 -8.27
CA SER A 214 7.73 9.01 -6.95
C SER A 214 8.80 9.16 -5.89
N GLU A 215 8.62 10.09 -4.96
CA GLU A 215 9.37 10.15 -3.70
C GLU A 215 8.48 9.74 -2.55
N GLU A 216 9.05 9.01 -1.59
CA GLU A 216 8.28 8.51 -0.46
C GLU A 216 8.96 8.82 0.87
N PHE A 217 8.17 9.30 1.81
CA PHE A 217 8.62 9.81 3.09
C PHE A 217 7.98 9.03 4.24
N LEU A 218 8.75 8.86 5.30
CA LEU A 218 8.26 8.42 6.61
C LEU A 218 8.06 9.64 7.49
N LEU A 219 6.99 9.62 8.28
CA LEU A 219 6.58 10.74 9.13
C LEU A 219 6.51 10.28 10.58
N ALA A 220 7.09 11.07 11.49
CA ALA A 220 7.11 10.76 12.91
C ALA A 220 6.84 11.99 13.79
N GLY A 221 6.07 11.77 14.85
CA GLY A 221 5.67 12.76 15.85
C GLY A 221 6.72 12.96 16.93
N SER A 222 7.57 11.95 17.14
CA SER A 222 8.62 11.92 18.16
C SER A 222 9.88 11.23 17.64
N GLU A 223 11.02 11.51 18.28
CA GLU A 223 12.30 10.86 17.98
C GLU A 223 12.24 9.34 18.20
N ALA A 224 11.45 8.87 19.16
CA ALA A 224 11.27 7.44 19.41
C ALA A 224 10.52 6.77 18.25
N ALA A 225 9.43 7.37 17.76
CA ALA A 225 8.72 6.91 16.58
C ALA A 225 9.63 6.93 15.33
N ALA A 226 10.43 7.98 15.16
CA ALA A 226 11.42 8.08 14.08
C ALA A 226 12.47 6.97 14.13
N ALA A 227 13.03 6.68 15.32
CA ALA A 227 14.00 5.61 15.50
C ALA A 227 13.40 4.22 15.20
N ALA A 228 12.16 3.98 15.62
CA ALA A 228 11.47 2.73 15.33
C ALA A 228 11.15 2.56 13.83
N LEU A 229 10.70 3.64 13.17
CA LEU A 229 10.48 3.67 11.73
C LEU A 229 11.76 3.32 10.97
N ARG A 230 12.88 3.99 11.31
CA ARG A 230 14.21 3.72 10.74
C ARG A 230 14.61 2.25 10.88
N ASN A 231 14.56 1.71 12.11
CA ASN A 231 14.97 0.32 12.37
C ASN A 231 14.14 -0.68 11.56
N SER A 232 12.83 -0.43 11.41
CA SER A 232 11.92 -1.30 10.66
C SER A 232 12.25 -1.30 9.17
N VAL A 233 12.54 -0.13 8.60
CA VAL A 233 12.93 0.03 7.20
C VAL A 233 14.25 -0.66 6.91
N GLU A 234 15.26 -0.46 7.77
CA GLU A 234 16.55 -1.13 7.65
C GLU A 234 16.42 -2.66 7.75
N THR A 235 15.58 -3.15 8.67
CA THR A 235 15.32 -4.58 8.84
C THR A 235 14.64 -5.18 7.60
N LEU A 236 13.59 -4.51 7.09
CA LEU A 236 12.91 -4.92 5.87
C LEU A 236 13.86 -4.94 4.68
N PHE A 237 14.70 -3.90 4.55
CA PHE A 237 15.66 -3.80 3.47
C PHE A 237 16.62 -4.99 3.47
N ARG A 238 17.24 -5.32 4.61
CA ARG A 238 18.16 -6.47 4.72
C ARG A 238 17.49 -7.80 4.36
N ARG A 239 16.20 -7.95 4.69
CA ARG A 239 15.42 -9.15 4.34
C ARG A 239 15.12 -9.22 2.83
N CYS A 240 14.77 -8.09 2.22
CA CYS A 240 14.48 -7.98 0.79
C CYS A 240 15.74 -8.00 -0.10
N TYR A 241 16.87 -7.54 0.42
CA TYR A 241 18.11 -7.35 -0.33
C TYR A 241 19.34 -7.85 0.46
N PRO A 242 19.41 -9.14 0.82
CA PRO A 242 20.52 -9.69 1.59
C PRO A 242 21.82 -9.57 0.78
N GLY A 243 22.87 -9.03 1.43
CA GLY A 243 24.17 -8.81 0.81
C GLY A 243 24.35 -7.43 0.14
N PHE A 244 23.33 -6.57 0.17
CA PHE A 244 23.42 -5.19 -0.28
C PHE A 244 23.56 -4.27 0.94
N ASP A 245 24.80 -4.05 1.39
CA ASP A 245 25.13 -3.15 2.51
C ASP A 245 26.08 -2.02 2.04
N PRO A 246 25.96 -0.79 2.58
CA PRO A 246 24.97 -0.35 3.57
C PRO A 246 23.56 -0.29 2.96
N GLY A 247 22.50 -0.39 3.79
CA GLY A 247 21.11 -0.20 3.38
C GLY A 247 20.68 1.29 3.25
N PRO A 248 19.37 1.59 3.11
CA PRO A 248 18.85 2.93 2.86
C PRO A 248 19.18 3.91 3.99
N GLU A 249 19.48 5.15 3.60
CA GLU A 249 19.81 6.22 4.55
C GLU A 249 18.53 6.93 5.00
N VAL A 250 17.97 6.48 6.14
CA VAL A 250 16.72 7.05 6.70
C VAL A 250 17.04 8.08 7.77
N ILE A 251 17.28 9.32 7.34
CA ILE A 251 17.57 10.45 8.23
C ILE A 251 16.31 11.28 8.43
N PHE A 252 15.81 11.29 9.67
CA PHE A 252 14.71 12.15 10.07
C PHE A 252 15.22 13.56 10.36
N SER A 253 14.56 14.56 9.80
CA SER A 253 14.81 15.96 10.10
C SER A 253 13.50 16.74 10.19
N ARG A 254 13.58 17.94 10.79
CA ARG A 254 12.47 18.91 10.80
C ARG A 254 12.50 19.85 9.61
N ASP A 255 13.61 19.86 8.88
CA ASP A 255 13.93 20.86 7.86
C ASP A 255 13.55 20.40 6.44
N ARG A 256 13.40 19.08 6.21
CA ARG A 256 12.77 18.59 4.97
C ARG A 256 11.26 18.77 5.10
N CYS A 257 10.77 19.94 4.73
CA CYS A 257 9.34 20.26 4.78
C CYS A 257 8.62 19.70 3.55
N THR A 258 8.01 18.51 3.61
CA THR A 258 7.16 17.98 2.53
C THR A 258 5.74 18.53 2.52
N ASP A 259 5.40 19.39 3.49
CA ASP A 259 4.03 19.83 3.75
C ASP A 259 3.58 20.96 2.83
N ASN A 260 4.56 21.60 2.20
CA ASN A 260 4.36 22.59 1.19
C ASN A 260 4.83 21.97 -0.12
N LEU A 261 3.89 21.53 -0.96
CA LEU A 261 4.13 21.31 -2.40
C LEU A 261 4.75 22.56 -3.09
N THR A 262 5.06 23.64 -2.38
CA THR A 262 6.09 24.63 -2.74
C THR A 262 7.44 23.99 -3.13
N LEU A 263 7.73 22.74 -2.70
CA LEU A 263 8.84 21.92 -3.22
C LEU A 263 8.62 21.34 -4.62
N ALA A 264 7.40 21.34 -5.18
CA ALA A 264 7.20 21.00 -6.60
C ALA A 264 7.86 22.03 -7.53
N CYS A 265 8.06 23.26 -7.06
CA CYS A 265 8.88 24.28 -7.72
C CYS A 265 10.39 24.14 -7.43
N SER A 266 10.78 23.19 -6.58
CA SER A 266 12.18 22.87 -6.26
C SER A 266 12.37 21.36 -6.18
N PHE A 267 11.74 20.64 -7.12
CA PHE A 267 12.11 19.27 -7.40
C PHE A 267 13.63 19.24 -7.62
N ASP A 268 14.33 18.28 -7.00
CA ASP A 268 15.78 18.22 -7.14
C ASP A 268 16.17 17.74 -8.55
N ASP A 269 16.17 18.68 -9.49
CA ASP A 269 16.59 18.48 -10.88
C ASP A 269 17.98 17.87 -10.96
N THR A 270 18.83 18.06 -9.95
CA THR A 270 20.19 17.49 -9.94
C THR A 270 20.16 15.99 -9.74
N SER A 271 19.28 15.48 -8.87
CA SER A 271 19.06 14.04 -8.68
C SER A 271 18.38 13.42 -9.90
N ALA A 272 17.39 14.11 -10.46
CA ALA A 272 16.68 13.67 -11.65
C ALA A 272 17.51 13.71 -12.93
N ALA A 273 18.68 14.36 -12.91
CA ALA A 273 19.66 14.27 -14.00
C ALA A 273 20.30 12.87 -14.08
N ASP A 274 20.42 12.14 -12.96
CA ASP A 274 21.02 10.80 -12.93
C ASP A 274 20.04 9.72 -13.44
N PRO A 275 20.37 9.00 -14.52
CA PRO A 275 19.55 7.89 -15.01
C PRO A 275 19.26 6.80 -13.97
N SER A 276 20.14 6.55 -12.99
CA SER A 276 19.89 5.54 -11.96
C SER A 276 18.78 5.96 -11.01
N TYR A 277 18.73 7.25 -10.65
CA TYR A 277 17.66 7.81 -9.82
C TYR A 277 16.33 7.75 -10.58
N VAL A 278 16.33 8.17 -11.85
CA VAL A 278 15.15 8.10 -12.71
C VAL A 278 14.64 6.67 -12.83
N ALA A 279 15.51 5.69 -13.06
CA ALA A 279 15.09 4.29 -13.16
C ALA A 279 14.44 3.78 -11.87
N GLU A 280 14.97 4.17 -10.72
CA GLU A 280 14.46 3.75 -9.41
C GLU A 280 13.09 4.37 -9.06
N HIS A 281 12.91 5.65 -9.38
CA HIS A 281 11.76 6.45 -8.92
C HIS A 281 10.68 6.62 -9.99
N ALA A 282 10.93 6.25 -11.25
CA ALA A 282 9.94 6.35 -12.32
C ALA A 282 8.77 5.40 -12.08
N VAL A 283 7.56 5.96 -12.11
CA VAL A 283 6.32 5.20 -12.03
C VAL A 283 5.42 5.52 -13.23
N ASP A 284 4.72 4.49 -13.69
CA ASP A 284 3.75 4.59 -14.76
C ASP A 284 2.37 5.02 -14.22
N HIS A 285 1.38 5.05 -15.10
CA HIS A 285 0.03 5.46 -14.73
C HIS A 285 -0.64 4.48 -13.76
N GLU A 286 -0.45 3.17 -13.95
CA GLU A 286 -1.06 2.16 -13.08
C GLU A 286 -0.48 2.24 -11.66
N ALA A 287 0.84 2.29 -11.53
CA ALA A 287 1.51 2.47 -10.25
C ALA A 287 1.17 3.81 -9.58
N CYS A 288 0.99 4.88 -10.34
CA CYS A 288 0.49 6.16 -9.82
C CYS A 288 -0.89 6.00 -9.15
N LEU A 289 -1.83 5.32 -9.82
CA LEU A 289 -3.15 5.04 -9.25
C LEU A 289 -3.08 4.13 -8.02
N GLU A 290 -2.21 3.12 -8.03
CA GLU A 290 -2.00 2.25 -6.86
C GLU A 290 -1.49 3.03 -5.65
N LEU A 291 -0.57 3.98 -5.85
CA LEU A 291 -0.03 4.80 -4.77
C LEU A 291 -1.05 5.77 -4.19
N LEU A 292 -1.90 6.33 -5.05
CA LEU A 292 -2.95 7.28 -4.67
C LEU A 292 -4.25 6.61 -4.24
N ALA A 293 -4.42 5.31 -4.49
CA ALA A 293 -5.62 4.57 -4.13
C ALA A 293 -5.94 4.74 -2.65
N LEU A 294 -7.21 4.69 -2.29
CA LEU A 294 -7.58 4.60 -0.89
C LEU A 294 -7.09 3.25 -0.36
N ASP A 295 -6.25 3.31 0.65
CA ASP A 295 -5.76 2.11 1.32
C ASP A 295 -6.88 1.63 2.25
N ASP A 296 -7.82 0.88 1.67
CA ASP A 296 -9.04 0.44 2.34
C ASP A 296 -8.78 -0.33 3.63
N ASP A 297 -7.59 -0.92 3.73
CA ASP A 297 -7.17 -1.75 4.85
C ASP A 297 -6.48 -0.95 5.98
N LEU A 298 -6.17 0.36 5.81
CA LEU A 298 -5.51 1.16 6.87
C LEU A 298 -6.24 1.14 8.21
N PRO A 299 -7.60 1.21 8.27
CA PRO A 299 -8.30 1.15 9.56
C PRO A 299 -8.27 -0.25 10.19
N SER A 300 -8.09 -1.30 9.37
CA SER A 300 -8.03 -2.69 9.82
C SER A 300 -6.61 -3.19 10.11
N LEU A 301 -5.58 -2.47 9.66
CA LEU A 301 -4.18 -2.64 10.08
C LEU A 301 -4.07 -2.29 11.57
N ARG A 302 -4.58 -3.17 12.42
CA ARG A 302 -4.25 -3.18 13.83
C ARG A 302 -2.86 -3.75 13.95
N LEU A 303 -1.99 -3.06 14.68
CA LEU A 303 -0.73 -3.58 15.23
C LEU A 303 -0.99 -4.95 15.87
N THR A 304 -0.73 -6.06 15.17
CA THR A 304 -1.08 -7.41 15.64
C THR A 304 0.07 -8.40 15.47
N ARG A 305 0.99 -8.32 16.42
CA ARG A 305 2.06 -9.26 16.80
C ARG A 305 2.24 -10.52 15.90
N PRO A 306 3.45 -10.81 15.42
CA PRO A 306 3.64 -11.97 14.54
C PRO A 306 3.56 -13.27 15.32
N MET A 307 2.89 -14.27 14.74
CA MET A 307 2.85 -15.62 15.28
C MET A 307 4.14 -16.37 14.96
N GLU A 308 5.00 -16.53 15.96
CA GLU A 308 6.20 -17.36 15.89
C GLU A 308 5.93 -18.79 16.39
N THR A 309 5.27 -19.69 15.62
CA THR A 309 5.47 -21.14 15.84
C THR A 309 5.33 -21.98 14.57
N GLY A 310 6.25 -22.93 14.34
CA GLY A 310 6.27 -23.85 13.19
C GLY A 310 5.24 -24.99 13.23
N ARG A 311 3.98 -24.71 13.59
CA ARG A 311 2.88 -25.69 13.65
C ARG A 311 2.00 -25.63 12.39
N PRO A 312 1.32 -26.73 12.00
CA PRO A 312 0.37 -26.71 10.89
C PRO A 312 -0.83 -25.82 11.19
N TYR A 313 -1.13 -24.87 10.31
CA TYR A 313 -2.26 -23.95 10.45
C TYR A 313 -3.11 -23.89 9.18
N ALA A 314 -4.34 -23.39 9.34
CA ALA A 314 -5.28 -23.11 8.27
C ALA A 314 -5.27 -21.61 7.94
N PHE A 315 -5.04 -21.29 6.67
CA PHE A 315 -5.17 -19.93 6.15
C PHE A 315 -6.64 -19.66 5.83
N ILE A 316 -7.23 -18.56 6.31
CA ILE A 316 -8.62 -18.19 6.05
C ILE A 316 -8.65 -16.92 5.18
N SER A 317 -9.11 -17.08 3.94
CA SER A 317 -9.43 -16.01 3.01
C SER A 317 -10.90 -15.63 3.13
N TYR A 318 -11.19 -14.34 3.33
CA TYR A 318 -12.55 -13.81 3.45
C TYR A 318 -12.58 -12.35 2.94
N ALA A 319 -13.74 -11.86 2.50
CA ALA A 319 -13.87 -10.42 2.26
C ALA A 319 -13.97 -9.68 3.59
N HIS A 320 -13.31 -8.53 3.69
CA HIS A 320 -13.32 -7.74 4.92
C HIS A 320 -14.73 -7.38 5.42
N ALA A 321 -15.68 -7.18 4.50
CA ALA A 321 -17.10 -6.97 4.81
C ALA A 321 -17.73 -8.10 5.66
N ASP A 322 -17.13 -9.29 5.65
CA ASP A 322 -17.57 -10.47 6.39
C ASP A 322 -16.86 -10.64 7.74
N ALA A 323 -16.01 -9.69 8.18
CA ALA A 323 -15.19 -9.82 9.39
C ALA A 323 -16.00 -10.20 10.65
N ALA A 324 -17.19 -9.63 10.83
CA ALA A 324 -18.07 -9.96 11.96
C ALA A 324 -18.55 -11.42 11.93
N ARG A 325 -18.88 -11.93 10.73
CA ARG A 325 -19.25 -13.33 10.51
C ARG A 325 -18.04 -14.25 10.66
N MET A 326 -16.86 -13.79 10.25
CA MET A 326 -15.59 -14.49 10.41
C MET A 326 -15.27 -14.70 11.90
N LEU A 327 -15.51 -13.70 12.76
CA LEU A 327 -15.28 -13.84 14.20
C LEU A 327 -16.05 -15.02 14.82
N ALA A 328 -17.27 -15.28 14.35
CA ALA A 328 -18.06 -16.44 14.79
C ALA A 328 -17.48 -17.76 14.27
N LEU A 329 -17.03 -17.79 13.02
CA LEU A 329 -16.34 -18.96 12.44
C LEU A 329 -15.01 -19.23 13.14
N ARG A 330 -14.29 -18.19 13.57
CA ARG A 330 -13.05 -18.33 14.33
C ARG A 330 -13.28 -19.11 15.62
N GLN A 331 -14.35 -18.82 16.36
CA GLN A 331 -14.66 -19.56 17.59
C GLN A 331 -14.84 -21.07 17.34
N VAL A 332 -15.33 -21.46 16.16
CA VAL A 332 -15.44 -22.86 15.75
C VAL A 332 -14.06 -23.49 15.58
N PHE A 333 -13.12 -22.80 14.92
CA PHE A 333 -11.75 -23.29 14.74
C PHE A 333 -10.96 -23.31 16.05
N ASP A 334 -11.02 -22.23 16.85
CA ASP A 334 -10.37 -22.10 18.16
C ASP A 334 -10.82 -23.22 19.10
N GLY A 335 -12.14 -23.50 19.18
CA GLY A 335 -12.70 -24.58 19.98
C GLY A 335 -12.30 -25.99 19.51
N SER A 336 -11.76 -26.12 18.30
CA SER A 336 -11.37 -27.41 17.71
C SER A 336 -9.87 -27.72 17.79
N GLY A 337 -9.07 -26.77 18.28
CA GLY A 337 -7.61 -26.84 18.36
C GLY A 337 -6.89 -26.70 17.02
N ILE A 338 -7.58 -26.19 15.99
CA ILE A 338 -6.97 -25.89 14.68
C ILE A 338 -6.45 -24.47 14.73
N GLU A 339 -5.14 -24.32 14.56
CA GLU A 339 -4.50 -23.01 14.47
C GLU A 339 -4.91 -22.34 13.16
N THR A 340 -5.36 -21.09 13.23
CA THR A 340 -5.84 -20.34 12.05
C THR A 340 -5.05 -19.07 11.87
N TRP A 341 -4.81 -18.73 10.62
CA TRP A 341 -4.22 -17.49 10.18
C TRP A 341 -5.18 -16.80 9.21
N TYR A 342 -5.33 -15.49 9.30
CA TYR A 342 -6.20 -14.69 8.44
C TYR A 342 -5.68 -13.25 8.32
N ASP A 343 -6.22 -12.44 7.41
CA ASP A 343 -5.69 -11.10 7.08
C ASP A 343 -5.52 -10.17 8.31
N ALA A 344 -6.44 -10.21 9.29
CA ALA A 344 -6.29 -9.49 10.56
C ALA A 344 -5.26 -10.11 11.56
N SER A 345 -4.42 -11.04 11.11
CA SER A 345 -3.20 -11.54 11.77
C SER A 345 -1.95 -11.36 10.91
N ILE A 346 -2.07 -10.62 9.79
CA ILE A 346 -0.94 -10.00 9.12
C ILE A 346 -0.55 -8.82 9.97
N ASP A 347 0.62 -8.95 10.58
CA ASP A 347 1.39 -7.76 10.82
C ASP A 347 1.59 -7.07 9.49
N GLY A 348 0.99 -5.88 9.34
CA GLY A 348 1.51 -4.83 8.50
C GLY A 348 3.02 -4.95 8.56
N GLY A 349 3.59 -5.50 7.50
CA GLY A 349 4.99 -5.81 7.58
C GLY A 349 5.62 -6.81 6.73
N ASP A 350 5.08 -6.96 5.56
CA ASP A 350 5.88 -7.43 4.47
C ASP A 350 5.39 -6.72 3.23
N ASP A 351 6.06 -6.92 2.10
CA ASP A 351 5.31 -6.85 0.85
C ASP A 351 4.07 -7.72 1.11
N TRP A 352 2.92 -7.06 1.27
CA TRP A 352 1.72 -7.70 1.79
C TRP A 352 1.39 -8.92 0.92
N ASN A 353 1.71 -8.84 -0.38
CA ASN A 353 1.66 -9.96 -1.31
C ASN A 353 2.67 -11.07 -0.98
N ALA A 354 3.91 -10.76 -0.58
CA ALA A 354 4.93 -11.74 -0.22
C ALA A 354 4.64 -12.45 1.12
N VAL A 355 4.07 -11.78 2.13
CA VAL A 355 3.58 -12.47 3.34
C VAL A 355 2.38 -13.31 3.04
N LEU A 356 1.40 -12.74 2.35
CA LEU A 356 0.22 -13.48 1.94
C LEU A 356 0.61 -14.71 1.13
N GLU A 357 1.54 -14.56 0.19
CA GLU A 357 2.14 -15.66 -0.57
C GLU A 357 2.84 -16.67 0.36
N ALA A 358 3.72 -16.23 1.25
CA ALA A 358 4.43 -17.12 2.17
C ALA A 358 3.46 -17.88 3.08
N GLN A 359 2.41 -17.22 3.55
CA GLN A 359 1.41 -17.79 4.45
C GLN A 359 0.51 -18.79 3.70
N ILE A 360 0.09 -18.47 2.47
CA ILE A 360 -0.60 -19.44 1.60
C ILE A 360 0.33 -20.62 1.27
N ARG A 361 1.62 -20.36 0.98
CA ARG A 361 2.61 -21.38 0.66
C ARG A 361 2.92 -22.30 1.84
N ASN A 362 2.89 -21.80 3.07
CA ASN A 362 3.21 -22.57 4.27
C ASN A 362 1.98 -23.16 4.96
N CYS A 363 0.77 -22.66 4.69
CA CYS A 363 -0.43 -23.21 5.29
C CYS A 363 -0.65 -24.68 4.89
N SER A 364 -1.32 -25.42 5.76
CA SER A 364 -1.69 -26.82 5.53
C SER A 364 -3.11 -26.99 5.01
N LEU A 365 -3.92 -25.94 5.12
CA LEU A 365 -5.29 -25.87 4.64
C LEU A 365 -5.58 -24.43 4.21
N PHE A 366 -6.16 -24.24 3.03
CA PHE A 366 -6.73 -22.97 2.62
C PHE A 366 -8.25 -23.03 2.82
N VAL A 367 -8.79 -22.10 3.60
CA VAL A 367 -10.22 -21.96 3.89
C VAL A 367 -10.71 -20.70 3.20
N LEU A 368 -11.69 -20.84 2.31
CA LEU A 368 -12.34 -19.72 1.65
C LEU A 368 -13.71 -19.48 2.28
N VAL A 369 -13.93 -18.30 2.82
CA VAL A 369 -15.26 -17.81 3.21
C VAL A 369 -15.86 -17.07 2.02
N LEU A 370 -16.70 -17.77 1.27
CA LEU A 370 -17.26 -17.32 0.00
C LEU A 370 -18.62 -16.64 0.20
N SER A 371 -18.59 -15.31 0.20
CA SER A 371 -19.76 -14.42 0.13
C SER A 371 -19.84 -13.68 -1.21
N PRO A 372 -20.93 -12.94 -1.50
CA PRO A 372 -20.98 -12.03 -2.65
C PRO A 372 -19.84 -11.00 -2.64
N ALA A 373 -19.47 -10.48 -1.47
CA ALA A 373 -18.35 -9.55 -1.33
C ALA A 373 -17.00 -10.24 -1.60
N ALA A 374 -16.83 -11.47 -1.14
CA ALA A 374 -15.63 -12.28 -1.39
C ALA A 374 -15.47 -12.61 -2.88
N ALA A 375 -16.56 -12.98 -3.55
CA ALA A 375 -16.54 -13.24 -4.99
C ALA A 375 -16.19 -11.99 -5.82
N ALA A 376 -16.64 -10.81 -5.37
CA ALA A 376 -16.34 -9.52 -5.99
C ALA A 376 -14.93 -8.98 -5.66
N SER A 377 -14.27 -9.49 -4.60
CA SER A 377 -12.95 -9.02 -4.17
C SER A 377 -11.81 -9.48 -5.09
N ARG A 378 -11.06 -8.51 -5.63
CA ARG A 378 -9.87 -8.76 -6.46
C ARG A 378 -8.79 -9.51 -5.69
N ILE A 379 -8.64 -9.21 -4.40
CA ILE A 379 -7.66 -9.83 -3.50
C ILE A 379 -7.99 -11.31 -3.28
N VAL A 380 -9.22 -11.61 -2.83
CA VAL A 380 -9.66 -12.99 -2.58
C VAL A 380 -9.53 -13.83 -3.86
N ARG A 381 -9.83 -13.25 -5.03
CA ARG A 381 -9.61 -13.90 -6.33
C ARG A 381 -8.14 -14.20 -6.64
N ARG A 382 -7.21 -13.33 -6.25
CA ARG A 382 -5.77 -13.57 -6.42
C ARG A 382 -5.30 -14.67 -5.47
N GLU A 383 -5.68 -14.61 -4.20
CA GLU A 383 -5.33 -15.59 -3.17
C GLU A 383 -5.79 -17.00 -3.53
N ILE A 384 -7.05 -17.17 -3.93
CA ILE A 384 -7.58 -18.50 -4.28
C ILE A 384 -6.88 -19.09 -5.50
N ARG A 385 -6.61 -18.27 -6.54
CA ARG A 385 -5.90 -18.72 -7.74
C ARG A 385 -4.47 -19.13 -7.39
N PHE A 386 -3.84 -18.41 -6.48
CA PHE A 386 -2.50 -18.75 -6.00
C PHE A 386 -2.49 -20.04 -5.17
N ALA A 387 -3.45 -20.20 -4.26
CA ALA A 387 -3.61 -21.41 -3.48
C ALA A 387 -3.90 -22.65 -4.35
N ASP A 388 -4.74 -22.49 -5.38
CA ASP A 388 -5.05 -23.51 -6.39
C ASP A 388 -3.79 -23.89 -7.19
N ALA A 389 -3.01 -22.91 -7.65
CA ALA A 389 -1.75 -23.15 -8.35
C ALA A 389 -0.70 -23.89 -7.47
N LEU A 390 -0.79 -23.77 -6.14
CA LEU A 390 0.02 -24.50 -5.17
C LEU A 390 -0.62 -25.82 -4.71
N GLU A 391 -1.72 -26.24 -5.33
CA GLU A 391 -2.49 -27.45 -5.02
C GLU A 391 -2.86 -27.55 -3.54
N LYS A 392 -3.19 -26.41 -2.92
CA LYS A 392 -3.55 -26.37 -1.51
C LYS A 392 -4.88 -27.09 -1.28
N PRO A 393 -4.99 -27.93 -0.22
CA PRO A 393 -6.29 -28.43 0.19
C PRO A 393 -7.23 -27.24 0.46
N LEU A 394 -8.35 -27.20 -0.24
CA LEU A 394 -9.29 -26.07 -0.24
C LEU A 394 -10.60 -26.47 0.45
N LEU A 395 -10.97 -25.72 1.51
CA LEU A 395 -12.24 -25.82 2.19
C LEU A 395 -13.09 -24.59 1.88
N CYS A 396 -14.20 -24.77 1.16
CA CYS A 396 -15.09 -23.66 0.81
C CYS A 396 -16.28 -23.57 1.77
N LEU A 397 -16.39 -22.44 2.46
CA LEU A 397 -17.46 -22.08 3.38
C LEU A 397 -18.35 -21.03 2.71
N ARG A 398 -19.57 -21.38 2.33
CA ARG A 398 -20.49 -20.46 1.65
C ARG A 398 -21.24 -19.61 2.68
N LEU A 399 -21.21 -18.30 2.48
CA LEU A 399 -21.94 -17.29 3.24
C LEU A 399 -22.82 -16.47 2.27
N GLY A 400 -24.09 -16.86 2.13
CA GLY A 400 -25.00 -16.27 1.14
C GLY A 400 -24.83 -16.84 -0.28
N GLU A 401 -25.34 -16.14 -1.29
CA GLU A 401 -25.35 -16.62 -2.68
C GLU A 401 -24.41 -15.76 -3.57
N PRO A 402 -23.17 -16.20 -3.81
CA PRO A 402 -22.18 -15.47 -4.59
C PRO A 402 -22.41 -15.61 -6.10
N ALA A 403 -22.14 -14.54 -6.86
CA ALA A 403 -22.03 -14.63 -8.31
C ALA A 403 -20.61 -15.11 -8.69
N LEU A 404 -20.50 -16.29 -9.31
CA LEU A 404 -19.21 -16.88 -9.70
C LEU A 404 -18.76 -16.40 -11.09
N THR A 405 -18.17 -15.22 -11.16
CA THR A 405 -17.58 -14.67 -12.40
C THR A 405 -16.06 -14.89 -12.45
N ASP A 406 -15.42 -14.47 -13.54
CA ASP A 406 -13.95 -14.35 -13.64
C ASP A 406 -13.21 -15.67 -13.36
N GLY A 407 -13.72 -16.78 -13.88
CA GLY A 407 -13.10 -18.10 -13.76
C GLY A 407 -13.26 -18.78 -12.39
N LEU A 408 -13.86 -18.12 -11.39
CA LEU A 408 -14.14 -18.74 -10.08
C LEU A 408 -15.04 -19.96 -10.20
N ALA A 409 -15.97 -19.97 -11.16
CA ALA A 409 -16.83 -21.12 -11.42
C ALA A 409 -16.02 -22.39 -11.73
N MET A 410 -14.93 -22.29 -12.48
CA MET A 410 -14.09 -23.46 -12.82
C MET A 410 -13.37 -24.03 -11.59
N LEU A 411 -12.95 -23.16 -10.67
CA LEU A 411 -12.24 -23.55 -9.46
C LEU A 411 -13.17 -24.11 -8.39
N LEU A 412 -14.34 -23.49 -8.23
CA LEU A 412 -15.18 -23.71 -7.06
C LEU A 412 -16.31 -24.71 -7.28
N LEU A 413 -16.87 -24.81 -8.49
CA LEU A 413 -17.97 -25.75 -8.77
C LEU A 413 -17.61 -27.24 -8.54
N PRO A 414 -16.37 -27.70 -8.78
CA PRO A 414 -15.99 -29.09 -8.48
C PRO A 414 -15.90 -29.40 -6.97
N LEU A 415 -15.88 -28.38 -6.11
CA LEU A 415 -15.68 -28.54 -4.66
C LEU A 415 -17.01 -28.75 -3.93
N GLN A 416 -16.95 -29.50 -2.84
CA GLN A 416 -18.05 -29.54 -1.89
C GLN A 416 -18.02 -28.29 -1.01
N TRP A 417 -19.12 -27.54 -0.99
CA TRP A 417 -19.26 -26.36 -0.14
C TRP A 417 -19.99 -26.69 1.15
N ILE A 418 -19.60 -26.02 2.23
CA ILE A 418 -20.33 -26.05 3.50
C ILE A 418 -21.03 -24.71 3.67
N ASP A 419 -22.35 -24.74 3.78
CA ASP A 419 -23.14 -23.55 4.08
C ASP A 419 -23.05 -23.25 5.58
N VAL A 420 -22.57 -22.04 5.92
CA VAL A 420 -22.28 -21.64 7.30
C VAL A 420 -23.54 -21.36 8.12
N ASP A 421 -24.66 -21.02 7.47
CA ASP A 421 -25.92 -20.71 8.14
C ASP A 421 -26.70 -21.97 8.55
N ARG A 422 -26.19 -23.17 8.23
CA ARG A 422 -26.79 -24.43 8.65
C ARG A 422 -26.61 -24.68 10.16
N PRO A 423 -27.58 -25.30 10.85
CA PRO A 423 -27.45 -25.64 12.26
C PRO A 423 -26.28 -26.59 12.58
N ASP A 424 -25.90 -27.45 11.64
CA ASP A 424 -24.82 -28.44 11.77
C ASP A 424 -23.48 -27.95 11.20
N SER A 425 -23.36 -26.66 10.82
CA SER A 425 -22.20 -26.15 10.09
C SER A 425 -20.90 -26.27 10.88
N ALA A 426 -20.90 -25.96 12.18
CA ALA A 426 -19.70 -26.01 13.02
C ALA A 426 -19.03 -27.40 13.04
N GLU A 427 -19.82 -28.46 13.26
CA GLU A 427 -19.31 -29.85 13.28
C GLU A 427 -18.76 -30.26 11.91
N ARG A 428 -19.45 -29.88 10.83
CA ARG A 428 -19.03 -30.18 9.46
C ARG A 428 -17.74 -29.46 9.08
N ILE A 429 -17.59 -28.19 9.48
CA ILE A 429 -16.39 -27.39 9.25
C ILE A 429 -15.19 -28.08 9.90
N VAL A 430 -15.30 -28.44 11.18
CA VAL A 430 -14.21 -29.10 11.92
C VAL A 430 -13.88 -30.47 11.33
N ALA A 431 -14.90 -31.27 11.00
CA ALA A 431 -14.69 -32.60 10.41
C ALA A 431 -14.00 -32.50 9.04
N ALA A 432 -14.43 -31.57 8.19
CA ALA A 432 -13.83 -31.34 6.87
C ALA A 432 -12.39 -30.81 6.98
N ALA A 433 -12.16 -29.82 7.86
CA ALA A 433 -10.84 -29.26 8.09
C ALA A 433 -9.85 -30.33 8.58
N ARG A 434 -10.23 -31.16 9.57
CA ARG A 434 -9.39 -32.27 10.05
C ARG A 434 -9.09 -33.29 8.97
N LYS A 435 -10.09 -33.67 8.16
CA LYS A 435 -9.91 -34.60 7.04
C LYS A 435 -8.93 -34.06 6.00
N LEU A 436 -9.01 -32.77 5.66
CA LEU A 436 -8.12 -32.14 4.70
C LEU A 436 -6.70 -31.99 5.25
N LEU A 437 -6.54 -31.66 6.54
CA LEU A 437 -5.25 -31.56 7.21
C LEU A 437 -4.54 -32.93 7.32
N GLN A 438 -5.28 -34.03 7.53
CA GLN A 438 -4.72 -35.38 7.63
C GLN A 438 -4.22 -35.94 6.30
N ARG A 439 -4.75 -35.50 5.16
CA ARG A 439 -4.35 -35.99 3.82
C ARG A 439 -2.92 -35.62 3.41
N ARG A 440 -2.27 -34.68 4.12
CA ARG A 440 -0.93 -34.18 3.81
C ARG A 440 0.20 -34.88 4.58
N GLY A 441 -0.14 -35.78 5.50
CA GLY A 441 0.82 -36.54 6.33
C GLY A 441 1.10 -37.97 5.84
N ALA A 442 0.73 -38.31 4.60
CA ALA A 442 0.88 -39.64 4.01
C ALA A 442 1.74 -39.59 2.75
#